data_AF-A0A966QXB3-F1
#
_entry.id   AF-A0A966QXB3-F1
#
_cell.length_a   1.000
_cell.length_b   1.000
_cell.length_c   1.000
_cell.angle_alpha   90.00
_cell.angle_beta   90.00
_cell.angle_gamma   90.00
#
_symmetry.space_group_name_H-M   'P 1'
#
loop_
_entity.id
_entity.type
_entity.pdbx_description
1 polymer ?
#
loop_
_entity_poly.entity_id
_entity_poly.type
_entity_poly.pdbx_seq_one_letter_code
_entity_poly.pdbx_strand_id
1 'polypeptide(L)'
;MSEVLRSPITNNAVLLIPRSGSNSLAAAAMQMFWPDIKISDETRHPATFFYLEEWWDGTNQNISIVVRNPIERFRSMCAHRPEKTLQEHLNRPVYGPLPIGNFIKYFRFEDELEECAKWLGLSTPIPHINASRESNKPILTEDQEALVRQIYADDIALWESLQPSV
;
A
#
# COMPACT_ATOMS: atom_id res chain seq x y z
N MET A 1 0.26 -14.20 -1.64
CA MET A 1 0.19 -14.01 -0.18
C MET A 1 0.73 -12.63 0.12
N SER A 2 0.05 -11.88 0.97
CA SER A 2 0.46 -10.53 1.36
C SER A 2 1.06 -10.58 2.75
N GLU A 3 2.20 -9.93 2.92
CA GLU A 3 2.93 -9.87 4.18
C GLU A 3 2.21 -8.97 5.18
N VAL A 4 2.23 -9.35 6.46
CA VAL A 4 1.57 -8.62 7.55
C VAL A 4 2.62 -8.00 8.45
N LEU A 5 2.54 -6.68 8.66
CA LEU A 5 3.34 -6.00 9.67
C LEU A 5 2.50 -5.83 10.93
N ARG A 6 2.85 -6.56 12.00
CA ARG A 6 2.17 -6.48 13.29
C ARG A 6 2.94 -5.58 14.25
N SER A 7 2.21 -4.64 14.86
CA SER A 7 2.74 -3.80 15.93
C SER A 7 2.97 -4.62 17.20
N PRO A 8 4.18 -4.59 17.79
CA PRO A 8 4.43 -5.23 19.07
C PRO A 8 3.78 -4.49 20.25
N ILE A 9 3.30 -3.25 20.04
CA ILE A 9 2.72 -2.42 21.09
C ILE A 9 1.20 -2.61 21.18
N THR A 10 0.50 -2.48 20.04
CA THR A 10 -0.97 -2.49 20.01
C THR A 10 -1.57 -3.83 19.62
N ASN A 11 -0.74 -4.76 19.15
CA ASN A 11 -1.17 -6.01 18.50
C ASN A 11 -2.06 -5.78 17.25
N ASN A 12 -2.14 -4.55 16.75
CA ASN A 12 -2.75 -4.21 15.47
C ASN A 12 -1.75 -4.44 14.34
N ALA A 13 -2.21 -4.73 13.14
CA ALA A 13 -1.34 -5.03 12.02
C ALA A 13 -1.80 -4.36 10.72
N VAL A 14 -0.88 -4.11 9.80
CA VAL A 14 -1.17 -3.57 8.47
C VAL A 14 -0.70 -4.55 7.39
N LEU A 15 -1.54 -4.76 6.39
CA LEU A 15 -1.19 -5.55 5.21
C LEU A 15 -0.25 -4.73 4.32
N LEU A 16 0.92 -5.29 4.02
CA LEU A 16 1.92 -4.63 3.19
C LEU A 16 1.58 -4.83 1.71
N ILE A 17 0.71 -3.97 1.19
CA ILE A 17 0.27 -4.01 -0.20
C ILE A 17 1.12 -3.06 -1.04
N PRO A 18 1.81 -3.55 -2.08
CA PRO A 18 2.64 -2.73 -2.93
C PRO A 18 1.89 -1.49 -3.47
N ARG A 19 2.55 -0.34 -3.34
CA ARG A 19 2.12 0.97 -3.87
C ARG A 19 0.82 1.53 -3.26
N SER A 20 0.31 0.96 -2.16
CA SER A 20 -0.88 1.48 -1.48
C SER A 20 -0.57 2.50 -0.37
N GLY A 21 0.71 2.74 -0.07
CA GLY A 21 1.17 3.62 1.03
C GLY A 21 1.82 2.87 2.19
N SER A 22 1.74 1.53 2.19
CA SER A 22 2.35 0.66 3.22
C SER A 22 3.86 0.81 3.35
N ASN A 23 4.58 1.28 2.32
CA ASN A 23 6.03 1.53 2.37
C ASN A 23 6.40 2.53 3.48
N SER A 24 5.69 3.65 3.58
CA SER A 24 5.95 4.69 4.59
C SER A 24 5.69 4.16 6.00
N LEU A 25 4.60 3.42 6.19
CA LEU A 25 4.28 2.78 7.47
C LEU A 25 5.32 1.72 7.85
N ALA A 26 5.72 0.89 6.89
CA ALA A 26 6.73 -0.14 7.14
C ALA A 26 8.08 0.47 7.51
N ALA A 27 8.52 1.52 6.81
CA ALA A 27 9.77 2.21 7.15
C ALA A 27 9.72 2.86 8.54
N ALA A 28 8.62 3.53 8.89
CA ALA A 28 8.45 4.10 10.23
C ALA A 28 8.42 3.03 11.32
N ALA A 29 7.73 1.91 11.06
CA ALA A 29 7.71 0.77 11.98
C ALA A 29 9.10 0.14 12.16
N MET A 30 9.90 0.02 11.09
CA MET A 30 11.29 -0.43 11.20
C MET A 30 12.10 0.49 12.11
N GLN A 31 12.05 1.79 11.88
CA GLN A 31 12.81 2.77 12.68
C GLN A 31 12.41 2.74 14.15
N MET A 32 11.12 2.54 14.44
CA MET A 32 10.61 2.62 15.81
C MET A 32 10.73 1.29 16.57
N PHE A 33 10.34 0.18 15.96
CA PHE A 33 10.23 -1.11 16.65
C PHE A 33 11.46 -2.00 16.44
N TRP A 34 12.19 -1.81 15.35
CA TRP A 34 13.35 -2.65 15.00
C TRP A 34 14.52 -1.80 14.47
N PRO A 35 15.03 -0.83 15.25
CA PRO A 35 16.05 0.12 14.79
C PRO A 35 17.38 -0.55 14.40
N ASP A 36 17.62 -1.77 14.85
CA ASP A 36 18.83 -2.54 14.52
C ASP A 36 18.80 -3.15 13.10
N ILE A 37 17.63 -3.21 12.45
CA ILE A 37 17.52 -3.70 11.07
C ILE A 37 18.02 -2.62 10.10
N LYS A 38 19.21 -2.84 9.53
CA LYS A 38 19.80 -1.95 8.53
C LYS A 38 19.17 -2.17 7.15
N ILE A 39 18.49 -1.16 6.63
CA ILE A 39 18.07 -1.10 5.23
C ILE A 39 19.32 -0.89 4.37
N SER A 40 19.71 -1.91 3.61
CA SER A 40 20.90 -1.86 2.75
C SER A 40 20.61 -1.42 1.31
N ASP A 41 19.33 -1.37 0.93
CA ASP A 41 18.88 -1.02 -0.42
C ASP A 41 17.52 -0.30 -0.34
N GLU A 42 17.56 1.04 -0.47
CA GLU A 42 16.37 1.91 -0.41
C GLU A 42 15.40 1.70 -1.59
N THR A 43 15.81 0.97 -2.63
CA THR A 43 14.95 0.67 -3.79
C THR A 43 14.00 -0.50 -3.54
N ARG A 44 14.29 -1.33 -2.53
CA ARG A 44 13.44 -2.47 -2.15
C ARG A 44 12.32 -2.04 -1.22
N HIS A 45 11.21 -2.76 -1.30
CA HIS A 45 10.12 -2.57 -0.34
C HIS A 45 10.63 -2.89 1.08
N PRO A 46 10.40 -2.04 2.10
CA PRO A 46 10.92 -2.25 3.45
C PRO A 46 10.58 -3.62 4.04
N ALA A 47 9.40 -4.16 3.70
CA ALA A 47 8.99 -5.53 4.03
C ALA A 47 10.04 -6.61 3.72
N THR A 48 10.83 -6.45 2.66
CA THR A 48 11.85 -7.43 2.26
C THR A 48 13.02 -7.54 3.24
N PHE A 49 13.17 -6.57 4.15
CA PHE A 49 14.17 -6.60 5.22
C PHE A 49 13.62 -7.17 6.53
N PHE A 50 12.32 -7.40 6.60
CA PHE A 50 11.73 -8.10 7.71
C PHE A 50 11.80 -9.61 7.48
N TYR A 51 12.11 -10.35 8.54
CA TYR A 51 11.65 -11.72 8.66
C TYR A 51 10.23 -11.67 9.24
N LEU A 52 9.23 -11.31 8.41
CA LEU A 52 7.84 -11.35 8.85
C LEU A 52 7.45 -12.82 8.98
N GLU A 53 7.17 -13.25 10.20
CA GLU A 53 6.68 -14.59 10.49
C GLU A 53 5.19 -14.73 10.16
N GLU A 54 4.50 -13.61 9.92
CA GLU A 54 3.05 -13.58 9.71
C GLU A 54 2.68 -13.26 8.27
N TRP A 55 1.90 -14.18 7.69
CA TRP A 55 1.23 -14.04 6.42
C TRP A 55 -0.25 -13.88 6.65
N TRP A 56 -0.90 -13.10 5.80
CA TRP A 56 -2.36 -13.05 5.84
C TRP A 56 -2.96 -14.34 5.28
N ASP A 57 -3.68 -15.07 6.12
CA ASP A 57 -4.34 -16.34 5.79
C ASP A 57 -5.88 -16.26 5.76
N GLY A 58 -6.43 -15.06 5.99
CA GLY A 58 -7.86 -14.82 6.08
C GLY A 58 -8.46 -14.97 7.49
N THR A 59 -7.68 -15.41 8.48
CA THR A 59 -8.13 -15.61 9.87
C THR A 59 -7.56 -14.59 10.85
N ASN A 60 -6.48 -13.91 10.47
CA ASN A 60 -5.86 -12.87 11.28
C ASN A 60 -6.87 -11.76 11.62
N GLN A 61 -6.88 -11.33 12.89
CA GLN A 61 -7.69 -10.21 13.35
C GLN A 61 -6.86 -8.94 13.54
N ASN A 62 -7.53 -7.81 13.69
CA ASN A 62 -6.92 -6.48 13.84
C ASN A 62 -5.95 -6.17 12.71
N ILE A 63 -6.36 -6.46 11.47
CA ILE A 63 -5.62 -6.09 10.27
C ILE A 63 -6.20 -4.82 9.67
N SER A 64 -5.33 -3.96 9.17
CA SER A 64 -5.68 -2.83 8.34
C SER A 64 -5.10 -2.90 6.94
N ILE A 65 -5.72 -2.15 6.04
CA ILE A 65 -5.23 -1.91 4.68
C ILE A 65 -5.23 -0.42 4.45
N VAL A 66 -4.10 0.10 3.97
CA VAL A 66 -4.06 1.44 3.39
C VAL A 66 -4.51 1.36 1.94
N VAL A 67 -5.52 2.16 1.58
CA VAL A 67 -6.18 2.18 0.28
C VAL A 67 -5.79 3.46 -0.45
N ARG A 68 -5.01 3.33 -1.51
CA ARG A 68 -4.68 4.44 -2.41
C ARG A 68 -5.64 4.49 -3.59
N ASN A 69 -5.88 5.69 -4.12
CA ASN A 69 -6.58 5.89 -5.39
C ASN A 69 -6.07 4.84 -6.42
N PRO A 70 -6.96 3.95 -6.92
CA PRO A 70 -6.52 2.82 -7.73
C PRO A 70 -5.86 3.21 -9.06
N ILE A 71 -6.28 4.34 -9.66
CA ILE A 71 -5.66 4.87 -10.87
C ILE A 71 -4.23 5.33 -10.57
N GLU A 72 -4.03 6.07 -9.47
CA GLU A 72 -2.68 6.48 -9.05
C GLU A 72 -1.81 5.28 -8.65
N ARG A 73 -2.39 4.27 -7.99
CA ARG A 73 -1.70 3.02 -7.67
C ARG A 73 -1.25 2.31 -8.94
N PHE A 74 -2.09 2.25 -9.98
CA PHE A 74 -1.76 1.68 -11.28
C PHE A 74 -0.66 2.46 -12.00
N ARG A 75 -0.80 3.79 -12.13
CA ARG A 75 0.24 4.66 -12.73
C ARG A 75 1.58 4.48 -12.02
N SER A 76 1.54 4.38 -10.69
CA SER A 76 2.72 4.16 -9.87
C SER A 76 3.34 2.76 -10.01
N MET A 77 2.52 1.73 -10.27
CA MET A 77 2.99 0.39 -10.61
C MET A 77 3.76 0.41 -11.94
N CYS A 78 3.20 1.03 -12.98
CA CYS A 78 3.85 1.12 -14.30
C CYS A 78 5.22 1.80 -14.20
N ALA A 79 5.32 2.89 -13.45
CA ALA A 79 6.59 3.59 -13.23
C ALA A 79 7.68 2.74 -12.55
N HIS A 80 7.28 1.74 -11.77
CA HIS A 80 8.18 0.84 -11.04
C HIS A 80 8.52 -0.44 -11.82
N ARG A 81 7.92 -0.63 -12.99
CA ARG A 81 8.09 -1.79 -13.85
C ARG A 81 8.43 -1.36 -15.28
N PRO A 82 9.52 -0.59 -15.48
CA PRO A 82 9.88 -0.04 -16.79
C PRO A 82 10.19 -1.11 -17.85
N GLU A 83 10.40 -2.36 -17.42
CA GLU A 83 10.57 -3.50 -18.31
C GLU A 83 9.28 -3.93 -19.04
N LYS A 84 8.12 -3.41 -18.62
CA LYS A 84 6.81 -3.68 -19.24
C LYS A 84 6.22 -2.42 -19.87
N THR A 85 5.55 -2.62 -20.98
CA THR A 85 4.74 -1.58 -21.64
C THR A 85 3.43 -1.33 -20.88
N LEU A 86 2.83 -0.17 -21.11
CA LEU A 86 1.50 0.16 -20.57
C LEU A 86 0.44 -0.87 -20.99
N GLN A 87 0.49 -1.36 -22.24
CA GLN A 87 -0.46 -2.36 -22.73
C GLN A 87 -0.31 -3.69 -22.00
N GLU A 88 0.91 -4.12 -21.68
CA GLU A 88 1.14 -5.32 -20.88
C GLU A 88 0.57 -5.18 -19.46
N HIS A 89 0.68 -3.99 -18.87
CA HIS A 89 0.06 -3.70 -17.57
C HIS A 89 -1.47 -3.72 -17.62
N LEU A 90 -2.08 -3.20 -18.69
CA LEU A 90 -3.54 -3.24 -18.88
C LEU A 90 -4.04 -4.67 -19.10
N ASN A 91 -3.32 -5.48 -19.89
CA ASN A 91 -3.72 -6.85 -20.17
C ASN A 91 -3.56 -7.78 -18.95
N ARG A 92 -2.51 -7.55 -18.15
CA ARG A 92 -2.21 -8.36 -16.97
C ARG A 92 -1.58 -7.50 -15.88
N PRO A 93 -2.40 -6.84 -15.05
CA PRO A 93 -1.90 -6.03 -13.95
C PRO A 93 -1.04 -6.89 -13.01
N VAL A 94 0.11 -6.35 -12.60
CA VAL A 94 1.05 -7.06 -11.71
C VAL A 94 0.48 -7.16 -10.30
N TYR A 95 -0.30 -6.17 -9.89
CA TYR A 95 -0.96 -6.15 -8.58
C TYR A 95 -2.46 -6.26 -8.78
N GLY A 96 -3.04 -7.30 -8.18
CA GLY A 96 -4.48 -7.53 -8.20
C GLY A 96 -5.26 -6.58 -7.30
N PRO A 97 -6.60 -6.75 -7.28
CA PRO A 97 -7.50 -6.05 -6.39
C PRO A 97 -7.12 -6.20 -4.91
N LEU A 98 -7.57 -5.25 -4.09
CA LEU A 98 -7.40 -5.30 -2.65
C LEU A 98 -8.29 -6.40 -2.05
N PRO A 99 -7.86 -7.06 -0.96
CA PRO A 99 -8.78 -7.90 -0.20
C PRO A 99 -9.83 -7.02 0.48
N ILE A 100 -11.10 -7.37 0.27
CA ILE A 100 -12.26 -6.66 0.82
C ILE A 100 -13.02 -7.60 1.76
N GLY A 101 -13.36 -7.10 2.95
CA GLY A 101 -14.06 -7.84 3.98
C GLY A 101 -14.23 -7.05 5.28
N ASN A 102 -15.18 -7.49 6.11
CA ASN A 102 -15.57 -6.84 7.37
C ASN A 102 -14.56 -7.00 8.52
N PHE A 103 -13.57 -7.87 8.35
CA PHE A 103 -12.53 -8.14 9.35
C PHE A 103 -11.31 -7.21 9.20
N ILE A 104 -11.36 -6.27 8.25
CA ILE A 104 -10.25 -5.37 7.90
C ILE A 104 -10.67 -3.94 8.16
N LYS A 105 -9.79 -3.18 8.82
CA LYS A 105 -9.92 -1.72 8.92
C LYS A 105 -9.25 -1.06 7.72
N TYR A 106 -9.96 -0.23 6.98
CA TYR A 106 -9.37 0.50 5.85
C TYR A 106 -8.98 1.92 6.27
N PHE A 107 -7.85 2.38 5.76
CA PHE A 107 -7.39 3.76 5.90
C PHE A 107 -7.12 4.32 4.51
N ARG A 108 -7.65 5.49 4.21
CA ARG A 108 -7.43 6.16 2.94
C ARG A 108 -6.02 6.74 2.86
N PHE A 109 -5.30 6.46 1.78
CA PHE A 109 -3.96 6.99 1.57
C PHE A 109 -3.98 8.50 1.30
N GLU A 110 -2.91 9.14 1.77
CA GLU A 110 -2.67 10.57 2.05
C GLU A 110 -3.52 11.13 3.18
N ASP A 111 -4.84 10.90 3.17
CA ASP A 111 -5.74 11.52 4.15
C ASP A 111 -5.67 10.88 5.55
N GLU A 112 -5.49 9.56 5.66
CA GLU A 112 -5.59 8.82 6.92
C GLU A 112 -4.33 8.01 7.26
N LEU A 113 -3.19 8.38 6.65
CA LEU A 113 -1.92 7.66 6.86
C LEU A 113 -1.43 7.80 8.30
N GLU A 114 -1.61 8.97 8.91
CA GLU A 114 -1.23 9.23 10.31
C GLU A 114 -2.16 8.53 11.30
N GLU A 115 -3.44 8.42 10.97
CA GLU A 115 -4.46 7.70 11.73
C GLU A 115 -4.13 6.21 11.74
N CYS A 116 -3.73 5.67 10.59
CA CYS A 116 -3.23 4.31 10.50
C CYS A 116 -1.97 4.13 11.36
N ALA A 117 -1.04 5.10 11.33
CA ALA A 117 0.17 5.06 12.13
C ALA A 117 -0.12 5.07 13.65
N LYS A 118 -0.97 5.99 14.11
CA LYS A 118 -1.44 6.05 15.50
C LYS A 118 -2.12 4.75 15.92
N TRP A 119 -2.95 4.16 15.05
CA TRP A 119 -3.60 2.88 15.31
C TRP A 119 -2.61 1.71 15.43
N LEU A 120 -1.51 1.75 14.69
CA LEU A 120 -0.37 0.83 14.84
C LEU A 120 0.53 1.15 16.04
N GLY A 121 0.29 2.25 16.77
CA GLY A 121 1.17 2.69 17.86
C GLY A 121 2.50 3.30 17.38
N LEU A 122 2.56 3.80 16.14
CA LEU A 122 3.70 4.49 15.58
C LEU A 122 3.71 5.97 15.94
N SER A 123 4.91 6.55 16.02
CA SER A 123 5.10 7.99 16.13
C SER A 123 4.68 8.71 14.84
N THR A 124 3.98 9.83 14.96
CA THR A 124 3.62 10.73 13.86
C THR A 124 4.34 12.08 14.01
N PRO A 125 4.69 12.78 12.92
CA PRO A 125 4.35 12.48 11.52
C PRO A 125 5.20 11.34 10.92
N ILE A 126 4.61 10.60 9.98
CA ILE A 126 5.30 9.53 9.26
C ILE A 126 6.09 10.13 8.09
N PRO A 127 7.38 9.76 7.89
CA PRO A 127 8.11 10.20 6.72
C PRO A 127 7.43 9.74 5.43
N HIS A 128 7.13 10.70 4.55
CA HIS A 128 6.60 10.40 3.21
C HIS A 128 7.73 9.87 2.32
N ILE A 129 7.64 8.58 1.93
CA ILE A 129 8.60 7.92 1.05
C ILE A 129 7.95 7.77 -0.32
N ASN A 130 8.13 8.76 -1.18
CA ASN A 130 7.71 8.70 -2.57
C ASN A 130 8.80 8.09 -3.44
N ALA A 131 8.83 6.76 -3.54
CA ALA A 131 9.85 6.02 -4.29
C ALA A 131 9.78 6.18 -5.82
N SER A 132 8.72 6.78 -6.39
CA SER A 132 8.62 7.03 -7.84
C SER A 132 8.47 8.51 -8.14
N ARG A 133 9.35 9.07 -8.97
CA ARG A 133 9.20 10.44 -9.51
C ARG A 133 7.97 10.50 -10.40
N GLU A 134 7.21 11.59 -10.30
CA GLU A 134 6.01 11.81 -11.11
C GLU A 134 6.32 11.74 -12.62
N SER A 135 7.50 12.21 -13.02
CA SER A 135 8.00 12.16 -14.41
C SER A 135 8.05 10.76 -15.03
N ASN A 136 8.05 9.70 -14.21
CA ASN A 136 8.16 8.32 -14.69
C ASN A 136 6.79 7.62 -14.76
N LYS A 137 5.72 8.26 -14.29
CA LYS A 137 4.37 7.70 -14.35
C LYS A 137 3.76 7.97 -15.73
N PRO A 138 3.09 6.99 -16.36
CA PRO A 138 2.41 7.23 -17.62
C PRO A 138 1.25 8.21 -17.44
N ILE A 139 0.99 8.99 -18.48
CA ILE A 139 -0.28 9.73 -18.65
C ILE A 139 -1.21 8.79 -19.40
N LEU A 140 -2.38 8.52 -18.82
CA LEU A 140 -3.38 7.64 -19.42
C LEU A 140 -4.28 8.46 -20.36
N THR A 141 -4.65 7.88 -21.49
CA THR A 141 -5.79 8.39 -22.28
C THR A 141 -7.10 8.07 -21.57
N GLU A 142 -8.19 8.71 -22.00
CA GLU A 142 -9.54 8.45 -21.45
C GLU A 142 -9.92 6.96 -21.56
N ASP A 143 -9.69 6.34 -22.72
CA ASP A 143 -9.96 4.91 -22.93
C ASP A 143 -9.12 4.02 -22.01
N GLN A 144 -7.85 4.37 -21.80
CA GLN A 144 -6.96 3.60 -20.91
C GLN A 144 -7.38 3.76 -19.44
N GLU A 145 -7.77 4.96 -19.03
CA GLU A 145 -8.30 5.18 -17.69
C GLU A 145 -9.61 4.42 -17.48
N ALA A 146 -10.51 4.40 -18.46
CA ALA A 146 -11.74 3.63 -18.41
C ALA A 146 -11.48 2.13 -18.22
N LEU A 147 -10.48 1.58 -18.92
CA LEU A 147 -10.05 0.19 -18.73
C LEU A 147 -9.49 -0.05 -17.32
N VAL A 148 -8.65 0.85 -16.80
CA VAL A 148 -8.14 0.75 -15.42
C VAL A 148 -9.29 0.79 -14.41
N ARG A 149 -10.28 1.67 -14.62
CA ARG A 149 -11.47 1.76 -13.77
C ARG A 149 -12.28 0.47 -13.79
N GLN A 150 -12.40 -0.18 -14.95
CA GLN A 150 -13.06 -1.48 -15.05
C GLN A 150 -12.29 -2.58 -14.31
N ILE A 151 -10.96 -2.63 -14.45
CA ILE A 151 -10.10 -3.62 -13.79
C ILE A 151 -10.17 -3.50 -12.26
N TYR A 152 -10.22 -2.27 -11.74
CA TYR A 152 -10.17 -1.96 -10.32
C TYR A 152 -11.51 -1.43 -9.77
N ALA A 153 -12.64 -1.83 -10.35
CA ALA A 153 -13.95 -1.27 -10.00
C ALA A 153 -14.27 -1.38 -8.50
N ASP A 154 -13.99 -2.54 -7.90
CA ASP A 154 -14.23 -2.78 -6.47
C ASP A 154 -13.27 -1.96 -5.59
N ASP A 155 -11.99 -1.86 -5.97
CA ASP A 155 -11.00 -1.02 -5.26
C ASP A 155 -11.39 0.46 -5.32
N ILE A 156 -11.97 0.91 -6.45
CA ILE A 156 -12.46 2.28 -6.62
C ILE A 156 -13.64 2.53 -5.72
N ALA A 157 -14.64 1.64 -5.74
CA ALA A 157 -15.81 1.75 -4.86
C ALA A 157 -15.40 1.78 -3.39
N LEU A 158 -14.43 0.93 -2.98
CA LEU A 158 -13.84 0.97 -1.65
C LEU A 158 -13.19 2.33 -1.37
N TRP A 159 -12.27 2.80 -2.23
CA TRP A 159 -11.55 4.06 -2.01
C TRP A 159 -12.48 5.27 -1.94
N GLU A 160 -13.52 5.32 -2.78
CA GLU A 160 -14.54 6.38 -2.77
C GLU A 160 -15.43 6.33 -1.52
N SER A 161 -15.69 5.13 -0.97
CA SER A 161 -16.45 4.97 0.26
C SER A 161 -15.71 5.49 1.50
N LEU A 162 -14.38 5.50 1.47
CA LEU A 162 -13.56 6.07 2.55
C LEU A 162 -13.61 7.60 2.43
N GLN A 163 -14.37 8.23 3.31
CA GLN A 163 -14.40 9.69 3.40
C GLN A 163 -13.14 10.18 4.13
N PRO A 164 -12.56 11.32 3.72
CA PRO A 164 -11.58 12.01 4.56
C PRO A 164 -12.24 12.30 5.91
N SER A 165 -11.54 11.99 7.00
CA SER A 165 -11.97 12.39 8.34
C SER A 165 -12.05 13.93 8.38
N VAL A 166 -13.25 14.49 8.59
CA VAL A 166 -13.51 15.94 8.70
C VAL A 166 -13.03 16.47 10.04
#